data_AF-A0A844NDK0-F1
#
_entry.id   AF-A0A844NDK0-F1
#
_cell.length_a   1.000
_cell.length_b   1.000
_cell.length_c   1.000
_cell.angle_alpha   90.00
_cell.angle_beta   90.00
_cell.angle_gamma   90.00
#
_symmetry.space_group_name_H-M   'P 1'
#
loop_
_entity.id
_entity.type
_entity.pdbx_description
1 polymer ?
#
loop_
_entity_poly.entity_id
_entity_poly.type
_entity_poly.pdbx_seq_one_letter_code
_entity_poly.pdbx_strand_id
1 'polypeptide(L)'
;MLHSAPATADTLAHNFLKSTNYYDDKSYLYYDWMGRDFFYYLSELPEQDYYAALGSGQRVKVKKKFQKPAKKAYDLCVEAIAAADTDSEDEKWRKVYGRPFPAPQKASRAALESIASGVRYDETEQYIENRFPIDIRSSLRIECEVSQNGFREFLLRDMIARRIRLSVSKKLRFYIEECSVRKPYSVYWKVLNRGAEAQRKNCIRGQIVSDSGRGEITEHTSFNGDHIVECYIVKNGVVVAKNRIHVPIQ
;
A
#
# COMPACT_ATOMS: atom_id res chain seq x y z
N MET A 1 -4.84 -21.26 -11.76
CA MET A 1 -5.92 -20.50 -11.08
C MET A 1 -7.05 -21.43 -10.68
N LEU A 2 -7.22 -21.60 -9.38
CA LEU A 2 -8.32 -22.34 -8.76
C LEU A 2 -9.64 -21.63 -9.10
N HIS A 3 -10.48 -22.26 -9.92
CA HIS A 3 -11.83 -21.78 -10.23
C HIS A 3 -12.81 -22.22 -9.13
N SER A 4 -12.49 -21.94 -7.87
CA SER A 4 -13.41 -22.06 -6.74
C SER A 4 -14.25 -20.78 -6.65
N ALA A 5 -15.51 -20.88 -6.23
CA ALA A 5 -16.36 -19.70 -6.04
C ALA A 5 -15.70 -18.76 -4.99
N PRO A 6 -15.84 -17.43 -5.10
CA PRO A 6 -15.19 -16.47 -4.19
C PRO A 6 -15.46 -16.80 -2.70
N ALA A 7 -16.68 -17.23 -2.38
CA ALA A 7 -17.05 -17.66 -1.02
C ALA A 7 -16.23 -18.84 -0.47
N THR A 8 -15.70 -19.73 -1.32
CA THR A 8 -14.85 -20.85 -0.89
C THR A 8 -13.46 -20.36 -0.48
N ALA A 9 -12.90 -19.39 -1.22
CA ALA A 9 -11.58 -18.84 -0.94
C ALA A 9 -11.58 -18.09 0.40
N ASP A 10 -12.59 -17.24 0.64
CA ASP A 10 -12.74 -16.49 1.89
C ASP A 10 -12.85 -17.42 3.11
N THR A 11 -13.64 -18.49 2.97
CA THR A 11 -13.81 -19.51 4.02
C THR A 11 -12.50 -20.21 4.36
N LEU A 12 -11.75 -20.62 3.32
CA LEU A 12 -10.48 -21.30 3.49
C LEU A 12 -9.41 -20.39 4.09
N ALA A 13 -9.34 -19.13 3.65
CA ALA A 13 -8.43 -18.12 4.18
C ALA A 13 -8.71 -17.84 5.67
N HIS A 14 -9.99 -17.68 6.03
CA HIS A 14 -10.38 -17.52 7.42
C HIS A 14 -10.01 -18.75 8.29
N ASN A 15 -10.24 -19.96 7.79
CA ASN A 15 -9.90 -21.18 8.53
C ASN A 15 -8.38 -21.32 8.73
N PHE A 16 -7.59 -20.94 7.72
CA PHE A 16 -6.13 -20.86 7.85
C PHE A 16 -5.72 -19.88 8.95
N LEU A 17 -6.23 -18.64 8.92
CA LEU A 17 -5.91 -17.63 9.94
C LEU A 17 -6.37 -18.02 11.34
N LYS A 18 -7.42 -18.85 11.49
CA LYS A 18 -7.79 -19.43 12.78
C LYS A 18 -6.91 -20.58 13.24
N SER A 19 -6.24 -21.27 12.31
CA SER A 19 -5.40 -22.42 12.62
C SER A 19 -4.02 -22.05 13.19
N THR A 20 -3.63 -20.77 13.10
CA THR A 20 -2.34 -20.26 13.58
C THR A 20 -2.48 -18.83 14.09
N ASN A 21 -1.79 -18.49 15.18
CA ASN A 21 -1.67 -17.12 15.69
C ASN A 21 -0.37 -16.44 15.23
N TYR A 22 0.47 -17.14 14.47
CA TYR A 22 1.80 -16.67 14.08
C TYR A 22 1.77 -15.35 13.32
N TYR A 23 0.67 -15.07 12.62
CA TYR A 23 0.50 -13.90 11.77
C TYR A 23 -0.28 -12.74 12.41
N ASP A 24 -0.77 -12.90 13.65
CA ASP A 24 -1.65 -11.91 14.30
C ASP A 24 -0.96 -10.57 14.58
N ASP A 25 0.36 -10.59 14.77
CA ASP A 25 1.21 -9.43 15.06
C ASP A 25 2.17 -9.07 13.92
N LYS A 26 2.04 -9.74 12.76
CA LYS A 26 2.96 -9.59 11.63
C LYS A 26 2.50 -8.49 10.66
N SER A 27 3.46 -7.70 10.18
CA SER A 27 3.22 -6.69 9.17
C SER A 27 3.19 -7.30 7.76
N TYR A 28 2.92 -6.48 6.75
CA TYR A 28 2.90 -6.88 5.34
C TYR A 28 4.25 -7.42 4.83
N LEU A 29 5.36 -7.18 5.54
CA LEU A 29 6.66 -7.80 5.23
C LEU A 29 6.62 -9.33 5.32
N TYR A 30 5.61 -9.90 5.98
CA TYR A 30 5.40 -11.33 6.10
C TYR A 30 4.33 -11.88 5.15
N TYR A 31 3.79 -11.07 4.24
CA TYR A 31 2.76 -11.54 3.29
C TYR A 31 3.27 -12.65 2.38
N ASP A 32 4.55 -12.64 2.05
CA ASP A 32 5.18 -13.71 1.27
C ASP A 32 5.12 -15.05 2.01
N TRP A 33 5.50 -15.03 3.29
CA TRP A 33 5.49 -16.18 4.19
C TRP A 33 4.06 -16.65 4.47
N MET A 34 3.13 -15.70 4.68
CA MET A 34 1.71 -15.99 4.88
C MET A 34 1.08 -16.62 3.63
N GLY A 35 1.39 -16.10 2.44
CA GLY A 35 0.91 -16.65 1.17
C GLY A 35 1.44 -18.07 0.95
N ARG A 36 2.73 -18.29 1.19
CA ARG A 36 3.36 -19.62 1.18
C ARG A 36 2.63 -20.57 2.13
N ASP A 37 2.52 -20.21 3.40
CA ASP A 37 1.95 -21.08 4.42
C ASP A 37 0.46 -21.33 4.21
N PHE A 38 -0.26 -20.37 3.63
CA PHE A 38 -1.63 -20.58 3.20
C PHE A 38 -1.72 -21.66 2.11
N PHE A 39 -0.88 -21.59 1.08
CA PHE A 39 -0.87 -22.64 0.04
C PHE A 39 -0.41 -24.00 0.57
N TYR A 40 0.50 -24.03 1.55
CA TYR A 40 0.86 -25.26 2.27
C TYR A 40 -0.33 -25.82 3.03
N TYR A 41 -0.99 -24.98 3.85
CA TYR A 41 -2.19 -25.37 4.58
C TYR A 41 -3.26 -25.96 3.64
N LEU A 42 -3.51 -25.32 2.50
CA LEU A 42 -4.44 -25.82 1.49
C LEU A 42 -4.01 -27.16 0.87
N SER A 43 -2.71 -27.44 0.73
CA SER A 43 -2.25 -28.72 0.18
C SER A 43 -2.48 -29.88 1.14
N GLU A 44 -2.43 -29.61 2.45
CA GLU A 44 -2.59 -30.62 3.50
C GLU A 44 -4.06 -30.85 3.90
N LEU A 45 -4.99 -30.02 3.44
CA LEU A 45 -6.41 -30.22 3.71
C LEU A 45 -6.94 -31.50 3.07
N PRO A 46 -7.79 -32.27 3.78
CA PRO A 46 -8.41 -33.46 3.21
C PRO A 46 -9.31 -33.09 2.02
N GLU A 47 -9.49 -34.06 1.13
CA GLU A 47 -10.46 -33.92 0.03
C GLU A 47 -11.88 -33.97 0.61
N GLN A 48 -12.68 -32.94 0.33
CA GLN A 48 -14.05 -32.81 0.81
C GLN A 48 -14.91 -32.12 -0.25
N ASP A 49 -16.20 -32.46 -0.26
CA ASP A 49 -17.15 -31.94 -1.24
C ASP A 49 -17.64 -30.53 -0.93
N TYR A 50 -17.47 -30.07 0.32
CA TYR A 50 -17.92 -28.76 0.77
C TYR A 50 -17.13 -28.26 1.98
N TYR A 51 -17.17 -26.95 2.21
CA TYR A 51 -16.71 -26.28 3.43
C TYR A 51 -17.84 -25.43 4.00
N ALA A 52 -17.91 -25.25 5.32
CA ALA A 52 -18.90 -24.38 5.95
C ALA A 52 -18.47 -22.90 5.84
N ALA A 53 -19.32 -22.07 5.24
CA ALA A 53 -19.06 -20.64 5.04
C ALA A 53 -18.85 -19.91 6.37
N LEU A 54 -18.00 -18.89 6.33
CA LEU A 54 -17.82 -17.98 7.45
C LEU A 54 -19.15 -17.32 7.85
N GLY A 55 -19.51 -17.41 9.13
CA GLY A 55 -20.74 -16.84 9.69
C GLY A 55 -21.93 -17.78 9.57
N SER A 56 -22.57 -17.84 8.40
CA SER A 56 -23.84 -18.57 8.22
C SER A 56 -23.73 -20.09 8.33
N GLY A 57 -22.51 -20.65 8.26
CA GLY A 57 -22.27 -22.09 8.22
C GLY A 57 -22.78 -22.76 6.94
N GLN A 58 -23.21 -21.98 5.94
CA GLN A 58 -23.75 -22.50 4.69
C GLN A 58 -22.71 -23.38 3.98
N ARG A 59 -23.15 -24.54 3.47
CA ARG A 59 -22.26 -25.47 2.76
C ARG A 59 -21.86 -24.88 1.41
N VAL A 60 -20.58 -24.52 1.28
CA VAL A 60 -19.96 -24.04 0.03
C VAL A 60 -19.34 -25.23 -0.68
N LYS A 61 -19.91 -25.61 -1.81
CA LYS A 61 -19.45 -26.78 -2.58
C LYS A 61 -18.08 -26.55 -3.21
N VAL A 62 -17.20 -27.54 -3.09
CA VAL A 62 -15.91 -27.60 -3.78
C VAL A 62 -16.15 -28.07 -5.22
N LYS A 63 -15.84 -27.21 -6.20
CA LYS A 63 -16.06 -27.53 -7.62
C LYS A 63 -15.00 -28.45 -8.20
N LYS A 64 -13.75 -28.32 -7.74
CA LYS A 64 -12.58 -29.08 -8.18
C LYS A 64 -11.61 -29.25 -7.02
N LYS A 65 -10.93 -30.40 -6.99
CA LYS A 65 -9.83 -30.66 -6.06
C LYS A 65 -8.73 -29.61 -6.24
N PHE A 66 -8.22 -29.09 -5.13
CA PHE A 66 -7.30 -27.95 -5.13
C PHE A 66 -5.96 -28.25 -4.47
N GLN A 67 -5.82 -29.39 -3.79
CA GLN A 67 -4.64 -29.79 -3.04
C GLN A 67 -3.38 -29.83 -3.92
N LYS A 68 -3.44 -30.51 -5.08
CA LYS A 68 -2.31 -30.55 -6.03
C LYS A 68 -1.95 -29.15 -6.58
N PRO A 69 -2.90 -28.35 -7.09
CA PRO A 69 -2.63 -26.95 -7.46
C PRO A 69 -2.07 -26.09 -6.31
N ALA A 70 -2.56 -26.28 -5.08
CA ALA A 70 -2.10 -25.56 -3.90
C ALA A 70 -0.66 -25.94 -3.55
N LYS A 71 -0.31 -27.23 -3.60
CA LYS A 71 1.07 -27.67 -3.41
C LYS A 71 2.02 -27.02 -4.43
N LYS A 72 1.60 -27.00 -5.70
CA LYS A 72 2.38 -26.36 -6.77
C LYS A 72 2.54 -24.84 -6.55
N ALA A 73 1.50 -24.18 -6.03
CA ALA A 73 1.57 -22.76 -5.67
C ALA A 73 2.48 -22.53 -4.46
N TYR A 74 2.47 -23.42 -3.46
CA TYR A 74 3.41 -23.39 -2.33
C TYR A 74 4.86 -23.49 -2.80
N ASP A 75 5.17 -24.44 -3.68
CA ASP A 75 6.54 -24.62 -4.20
C ASP A 75 7.00 -23.35 -4.95
N LEU A 76 6.11 -22.75 -5.75
CA LEU A 76 6.38 -21.47 -6.43
C LEU A 76 6.58 -20.30 -5.45
N CYS A 77 5.87 -20.25 -4.32
CA CYS A 77 6.09 -19.25 -3.29
C CYS A 77 7.46 -19.43 -2.63
N VAL A 78 7.89 -20.67 -2.37
CA VAL A 78 9.23 -20.97 -1.84
C VAL A 78 10.31 -20.48 -2.81
N GLU A 79 10.15 -20.76 -4.11
CA GLU A 79 11.06 -20.26 -5.14
C GLU A 79 11.09 -18.72 -5.20
N ALA A 80 9.93 -18.06 -5.07
CA ALA A 80 9.82 -16.61 -5.10
C ALA A 80 10.50 -15.96 -3.88
N ILE A 81 10.24 -16.48 -2.67
CA ILE A 81 10.88 -16.01 -1.43
C ILE A 81 12.40 -16.21 -1.48
N ALA A 82 12.88 -17.34 -2.01
CA ALA A 82 14.31 -17.59 -2.18
C ALA A 82 14.97 -16.64 -3.20
N ALA A 83 14.16 -15.97 -4.02
CA ALA A 83 14.59 -15.03 -5.03
C ALA A 83 14.42 -13.57 -4.60
N ALA A 84 14.08 -13.31 -3.33
CA ALA A 84 13.92 -11.97 -2.79
C ALA A 84 15.13 -11.10 -3.14
N ASP A 85 14.86 -9.84 -3.49
CA ASP A 85 15.87 -8.84 -3.88
C ASP A 85 16.64 -9.17 -5.18
N THR A 86 16.11 -10.10 -6.00
CA THR A 86 16.65 -10.38 -7.34
C THR A 86 15.69 -9.93 -8.44
N ASP A 87 16.24 -9.64 -9.63
CA ASP A 87 15.45 -9.30 -10.83
C ASP A 87 14.41 -10.37 -11.24
N SER A 88 14.51 -11.58 -10.66
CA SER A 88 13.63 -12.71 -10.96
C SER A 88 12.47 -12.89 -9.98
N GLU A 89 12.42 -12.13 -8.90
CA GLU A 89 11.42 -12.25 -7.82
C GLU A 89 9.98 -12.08 -8.35
N ASP A 90 9.70 -10.93 -8.96
CA ASP A 90 8.41 -10.59 -9.56
C ASP A 90 7.98 -11.61 -10.62
N GLU A 91 8.93 -12.15 -11.41
CA GLU A 91 8.60 -13.18 -12.40
C GLU A 91 8.05 -14.44 -11.72
N LYS A 92 8.64 -14.82 -10.58
CA LYS A 92 8.23 -15.98 -9.79
C LYS A 92 6.90 -15.73 -9.10
N TRP A 93 6.69 -14.57 -8.47
CA TRP A 93 5.39 -14.22 -7.90
C TRP A 93 4.27 -14.13 -8.94
N ARG A 94 4.58 -13.69 -10.16
CA ARG A 94 3.61 -13.68 -11.27
C ARG A 94 3.20 -15.09 -11.72
N LYS A 95 4.01 -16.12 -11.48
CA LYS A 95 3.60 -17.53 -11.68
C LYS A 95 2.58 -17.98 -10.64
N VAL A 96 2.61 -17.40 -9.43
CA VAL A 96 1.64 -17.67 -8.34
C VAL A 96 0.33 -16.92 -8.60
N TYR A 97 0.38 -15.60 -8.70
CA TYR A 97 -0.81 -14.73 -8.72
C TYR A 97 -1.32 -14.37 -10.13
N GLY A 98 -0.55 -14.71 -11.16
CA GLY A 98 -0.89 -14.44 -12.55
C GLY A 98 -0.58 -13.01 -12.99
N ARG A 99 -1.02 -12.67 -14.21
CA ARG A 99 -0.71 -11.41 -14.90
C ARG A 99 -0.97 -10.09 -14.12
N PRO A 100 -1.96 -10.00 -13.21
CA PRO A 100 -2.15 -8.79 -12.42
C PRO A 100 -1.03 -8.48 -11.43
N PHE A 101 -0.20 -9.47 -11.08
CA PHE A 101 0.99 -9.25 -10.26
C PHE A 101 2.04 -8.48 -11.07
N PRO A 102 2.75 -7.49 -10.47
CA PRO A 102 3.76 -6.71 -11.16
C PRO A 102 4.72 -7.56 -11.99
N ALA A 103 5.03 -7.10 -13.20
CA ALA A 103 6.06 -7.74 -14.01
C ALA A 103 7.44 -7.39 -13.46
N PRO A 104 8.44 -8.29 -13.59
CA PRO A 104 9.79 -8.03 -13.13
C PRO A 104 10.30 -6.69 -13.60
N GLN A 105 10.64 -5.85 -12.62
CA GLN A 105 11.36 -4.61 -12.82
C GLN A 105 12.79 -4.92 -13.23
N LYS A 106 13.00 -5.44 -14.44
CA LYS A 106 14.28 -5.26 -15.14
C LYS A 106 14.51 -3.76 -15.15
N ALA A 107 15.59 -3.30 -14.48
CA ALA A 107 15.98 -1.90 -14.27
C ALA A 107 14.84 -0.94 -14.58
N SER A 108 14.08 -0.51 -13.55
CA SER A 108 12.74 0.10 -13.65
C SER A 108 12.41 0.67 -15.03
N ARG A 109 11.22 0.39 -15.57
CA ARG A 109 10.79 0.97 -16.86
C ARG A 109 11.02 2.49 -16.92
N ALA A 110 10.94 3.16 -15.77
CA ALA A 110 11.39 4.52 -15.50
C ALA A 110 12.90 4.78 -15.73
N ALA A 111 13.81 3.97 -15.18
CA ALA A 111 15.25 4.02 -15.45
C ALA A 111 15.59 3.74 -16.92
N LEU A 112 14.94 2.75 -17.55
CA LEU A 112 15.11 2.47 -18.98
C LEU A 112 14.49 3.56 -19.88
N GLU A 113 13.33 4.12 -19.53
CA GLU A 113 12.72 5.27 -20.22
C GLU A 113 13.51 6.56 -19.96
N SER A 114 14.12 6.73 -18.79
CA SER A 114 15.03 7.83 -18.46
C SER A 114 16.29 7.79 -19.32
N ILE A 115 16.86 6.60 -19.50
CA ILE A 115 18.00 6.38 -20.39
C ILE A 115 17.60 6.59 -21.86
N ALA A 116 16.42 6.10 -22.27
CA ALA A 116 15.95 6.20 -23.66
C ALA A 116 15.43 7.60 -24.06
N SER A 117 14.90 8.38 -23.12
CA SER A 117 14.40 9.75 -23.35
C SER A 117 15.42 10.85 -23.05
N GLY A 118 16.57 10.49 -22.46
CA GLY A 118 17.57 11.44 -21.97
C GLY A 118 17.15 12.23 -20.72
N VAL A 119 15.95 11.97 -20.17
CA VAL A 119 15.43 12.66 -18.97
C VAL A 119 15.84 11.86 -17.73
N ARG A 120 16.92 12.28 -17.08
CA ARG A 120 17.29 11.79 -15.74
C ARG A 120 16.42 12.47 -14.68
N TYR A 121 15.81 11.68 -13.80
CA TYR A 121 15.16 12.16 -12.58
C TYR A 121 15.55 11.27 -11.40
N ASP A 122 15.56 11.85 -10.21
CA ASP A 122 15.98 11.16 -8.98
C ASP A 122 14.79 10.44 -8.35
N GLU A 123 14.89 9.12 -8.18
CA GLU A 123 13.93 8.35 -7.38
C GLU A 123 14.25 8.54 -5.89
N THR A 124 13.45 9.37 -5.21
CA THR A 124 13.69 9.77 -3.82
C THR A 124 12.64 9.26 -2.82
N GLU A 125 11.75 8.37 -3.26
CA GLU A 125 10.70 7.82 -2.39
C GLU A 125 11.30 7.00 -1.24
N GLN A 126 10.85 7.30 -0.03
CA GLN A 126 11.19 6.60 1.20
C GLN A 126 9.95 5.98 1.81
N TYR A 127 10.21 4.89 2.53
CA TYR A 127 9.22 4.02 3.12
C TYR A 127 9.37 4.08 4.64
N ILE A 128 8.28 4.35 5.38
CA ILE A 128 8.32 4.58 6.83
C ILE A 128 8.69 3.29 7.58
N GLU A 129 8.31 2.16 7.03
CA GLU A 129 8.65 0.80 7.48
C GLU A 129 10.15 0.52 7.50
N ASN A 130 10.92 1.17 6.63
CA ASN A 130 12.38 1.02 6.60
C ASN A 130 13.04 1.79 7.75
N ARG A 131 12.30 2.66 8.45
CA ARG A 131 12.77 3.44 9.60
C ARG A 131 12.20 2.95 10.92
N PHE A 132 10.96 2.45 10.94
CA PHE A 132 10.25 2.07 12.15
C PHE A 132 9.37 0.84 11.93
N PRO A 133 9.27 -0.09 12.91
CA PRO A 133 8.23 -1.11 12.91
C PRO A 133 6.82 -0.49 12.93
N ILE A 134 5.85 -1.22 12.39
CA ILE A 134 4.47 -0.74 12.21
C ILE A 134 3.51 -1.58 13.06
N ASP A 135 2.69 -0.92 13.87
CA ASP A 135 1.65 -1.53 14.71
C ASP A 135 0.48 -0.53 14.86
N ILE A 136 -0.38 -0.48 13.85
CA ILE A 136 -1.45 0.52 13.76
C ILE A 136 -2.59 0.15 14.71
N ARG A 137 -2.72 0.90 15.81
CA ARG A 137 -3.77 0.69 16.84
C ARG A 137 -4.60 1.94 17.12
N SER A 138 -4.30 3.04 16.46
CA SER A 138 -4.91 4.35 16.71
C SER A 138 -5.34 5.03 15.42
N SER A 139 -6.30 5.93 15.52
CA SER A 139 -6.81 6.70 14.40
C SER A 139 -6.03 7.99 14.22
N LEU A 140 -5.82 8.33 12.96
CA LEU A 140 -5.26 9.60 12.52
C LEU A 140 -6.08 10.07 11.33
N ARG A 141 -6.45 11.34 11.34
CA ARG A 141 -7.09 12.00 10.21
C ARG A 141 -6.32 13.29 9.94
N ILE A 142 -5.83 13.41 8.70
CA ILE A 142 -5.31 14.67 8.19
C ILE A 142 -6.34 15.32 7.29
N GLU A 143 -6.26 16.64 7.19
CA GLU A 143 -7.07 17.45 6.27
C GLU A 143 -6.17 18.41 5.50
N CYS A 144 -6.68 18.95 4.39
CA CYS A 144 -5.95 19.90 3.55
C CYS A 144 -6.79 21.16 3.32
N GLU A 145 -6.21 22.31 3.66
CA GLU A 145 -6.70 23.61 3.25
C GLU A 145 -6.03 24.06 1.96
N VAL A 146 -6.85 24.55 1.04
CA VAL A 146 -6.44 25.11 -0.25
C VAL A 146 -6.63 26.61 -0.21
N SER A 147 -5.54 27.36 -0.40
CA SER A 147 -5.55 28.82 -0.41
C SER A 147 -4.89 29.38 -1.67
N GLN A 148 -5.35 30.58 -2.06
CA GLN A 148 -4.75 31.41 -3.10
C GLN A 148 -4.89 32.88 -2.68
N ASN A 149 -3.86 33.68 -2.94
CA ASN A 149 -3.89 35.10 -2.63
C ASN A 149 -5.11 35.79 -3.25
N GLY A 150 -5.91 36.46 -2.42
CA GLY A 150 -7.10 37.20 -2.84
C GLY A 150 -8.36 36.35 -3.06
N PHE A 151 -8.34 35.05 -2.74
CA PHE A 151 -9.49 34.16 -2.84
C PHE A 151 -9.85 33.54 -1.49
N ARG A 152 -11.11 33.07 -1.37
CA ARG A 152 -11.58 32.32 -0.21
C ARG A 152 -10.85 30.99 -0.11
N GLU A 153 -10.49 30.60 1.11
CA GLU A 153 -9.92 29.29 1.42
C GLU A 153 -10.99 28.20 1.36
N PHE A 154 -10.62 27.02 0.86
CA PHE A 154 -11.49 25.86 0.77
C PHE A 154 -10.82 24.63 1.37
N LEU A 155 -11.60 23.74 1.96
CA LEU A 155 -11.12 22.39 2.26
C LEU A 155 -11.01 21.61 0.96
N LEU A 156 -9.93 20.85 0.79
CA LEU A 156 -9.74 20.00 -0.37
C LEU A 156 -10.88 18.98 -0.52
N ARG A 157 -11.34 18.41 0.60
CA ARG A 157 -12.49 17.51 0.64
C ARG A 157 -13.75 18.15 0.06
N ASP A 158 -14.01 19.41 0.41
CA ASP A 158 -15.17 20.15 -0.12
C ASP A 158 -15.05 20.42 -1.60
N MET A 159 -13.84 20.77 -2.07
CA MET A 159 -13.58 20.95 -3.50
C MET A 159 -13.84 19.66 -4.27
N ILE A 160 -13.34 18.53 -3.79
CA ILE A 160 -13.54 17.21 -4.42
C ILE A 160 -15.04 16.85 -4.43
N ALA A 161 -15.74 16.98 -3.31
CA ALA A 161 -17.16 16.67 -3.20
C ALA A 161 -18.03 17.50 -4.15
N ARG A 162 -17.66 18.77 -4.36
CA ARG A 162 -18.34 19.70 -5.28
C ARG A 162 -17.82 19.64 -6.72
N ARG A 163 -16.87 18.74 -7.01
CA ARG A 163 -16.18 18.63 -8.32
C ARG A 163 -15.52 19.94 -8.77
N ILE A 164 -15.05 20.75 -7.81
CA ILE A 164 -14.27 21.96 -8.07
C ILE A 164 -12.84 21.53 -8.43
N ARG A 165 -12.38 21.96 -9.60
CA ARG A 165 -11.04 21.66 -10.10
C ARG A 165 -9.96 22.33 -9.24
N LEU A 166 -8.99 21.54 -8.77
CA LEU A 166 -7.78 22.07 -8.13
C LEU A 166 -6.73 22.38 -9.21
N SER A 167 -6.59 23.67 -9.53
CA SER A 167 -5.57 24.15 -10.47
C SER A 167 -4.20 24.34 -9.82
N VAL A 168 -3.18 24.55 -10.66
CA VAL A 168 -1.86 25.01 -10.23
C VAL A 168 -1.89 26.38 -9.53
N SER A 169 -0.77 26.75 -8.90
CA SER A 169 -0.57 28.00 -8.16
C SER A 169 -1.48 28.16 -6.93
N LYS A 170 -1.68 27.06 -6.20
CA LYS A 170 -2.36 27.01 -4.90
C LYS A 170 -1.37 26.63 -3.81
N LYS A 171 -1.59 27.16 -2.63
CA LYS A 171 -0.92 26.74 -1.41
C LYS A 171 -1.79 25.70 -0.73
N LEU A 172 -1.22 24.54 -0.45
CA LEU A 172 -1.85 23.41 0.23
C LEU A 172 -1.28 23.30 1.63
N ARG A 173 -2.10 23.50 2.64
CA ARG A 173 -1.70 23.28 4.05
C ARG A 173 -2.34 22.00 4.54
N PHE A 174 -1.52 20.99 4.77
CA PHE A 174 -1.94 19.72 5.36
C PHE A 174 -1.72 19.79 6.87
N TYR A 175 -2.69 19.34 7.65
CA TYR A 175 -2.58 19.31 9.11
C TYR A 175 -3.30 18.11 9.69
N ILE A 176 -2.93 17.75 10.92
CA ILE A 176 -3.63 16.73 11.71
C ILE A 176 -4.95 17.33 12.21
N GLU A 177 -6.07 16.86 11.67
CA GLU A 177 -7.42 17.24 12.09
C GLU A 177 -7.80 16.49 13.37
N GLU A 178 -7.56 15.18 13.41
CA GLU A 178 -7.86 14.32 14.55
C GLU A 178 -6.75 13.28 14.77
N CYS A 179 -6.42 13.02 16.03
CA CYS A 179 -5.47 11.97 16.42
C CYS A 179 -5.85 11.38 17.77
N SER A 180 -6.06 10.06 17.84
CA SER A 180 -6.41 9.38 19.10
C SER A 180 -5.19 8.99 19.95
N VAL A 181 -3.97 9.19 19.45
CA VAL A 181 -2.73 8.87 20.16
C VAL A 181 -2.46 9.92 21.24
N ARG A 182 -2.30 9.49 22.49
CA ARG A 182 -1.88 10.40 23.57
C ARG A 182 -0.41 10.79 23.41
N LYS A 183 -0.10 12.08 23.54
CA LYS A 183 1.28 12.60 23.61
C LYS A 183 2.06 11.98 24.80
N PRO A 184 3.40 11.91 24.73
CA PRO A 184 4.26 12.34 23.62
C PRO A 184 4.27 11.34 22.46
N TYR A 185 4.42 11.87 21.25
CA TYR A 185 4.67 11.14 20.01
C TYR A 185 5.41 12.05 19.03
N SER A 186 6.07 11.47 18.04
CA SER A 186 6.67 12.16 16.90
C SER A 186 5.77 12.08 15.69
N VAL A 187 5.75 13.13 14.87
CA VAL A 187 5.01 13.17 13.60
C VAL A 187 6.00 13.16 12.45
N TYR A 188 5.71 12.39 11.42
CA TYR A 188 6.47 12.37 10.18
C TYR A 188 5.53 12.61 8.99
N TRP A 189 6.04 13.32 7.98
CA TRP A 189 5.32 13.60 6.75
C TRP A 189 6.08 13.03 5.56
N LYS A 190 5.32 12.57 4.56
CA LYS A 190 5.83 12.26 3.22
C LYS A 190 4.99 13.00 2.19
N VAL A 191 5.64 13.72 1.30
CA VAL A 191 5.01 14.32 0.11
C VAL A 191 5.60 13.65 -1.11
N LEU A 192 4.73 13.03 -1.89
CA LEU A 192 5.09 12.25 -3.07
C LEU A 192 4.39 12.83 -4.29
N ASN A 193 5.21 13.16 -5.27
CA ASN A 193 4.82 13.72 -6.55
C ASN A 193 4.96 12.64 -7.62
N ARG A 194 3.93 12.42 -8.44
CA ARG A 194 3.97 11.42 -9.53
C ARG A 194 3.50 12.02 -10.85
N GLY A 195 3.93 11.38 -11.94
CA GLY A 195 3.51 11.70 -13.31
C GLY A 195 4.62 12.32 -14.16
N ALA A 196 4.36 12.37 -15.48
CA ALA A 196 5.34 12.79 -16.48
C ALA A 196 5.85 14.23 -16.26
N GLU A 197 5.00 15.13 -15.76
CA GLU A 197 5.43 16.51 -15.48
C GLU A 197 6.40 16.58 -14.29
N ALA A 198 6.21 15.74 -13.27
CA ALA A 198 7.11 15.65 -12.13
C ALA A 198 8.47 15.05 -12.52
N GLN A 199 8.48 14.03 -13.39
CA GLN A 199 9.70 13.47 -13.96
C GLN A 199 10.45 14.49 -14.81
N ARG A 200 9.74 15.19 -15.70
CA ARG A 200 10.32 16.24 -16.57
C ARG A 200 10.96 17.38 -15.78
N LYS A 201 10.38 17.75 -14.63
CA LYS A 201 10.89 18.82 -13.76
C LYS A 201 11.91 18.32 -12.71
N ASN A 202 12.25 17.03 -12.71
CA ASN A 202 13.01 16.36 -11.65
C ASN A 202 12.51 16.72 -10.23
N CYS A 203 11.20 16.67 -10.03
CA CYS A 203 10.56 16.96 -8.74
C CYS A 203 9.74 15.78 -8.20
N ILE A 204 10.16 14.57 -8.56
CA ILE A 204 9.72 13.32 -7.92
C ILE A 204 10.28 13.33 -6.49
N ARG A 205 9.45 13.78 -5.55
CA ARG A 205 9.73 13.75 -4.12
C ARG A 205 9.36 12.39 -3.54
N GLY A 206 9.58 12.23 -2.24
CA GLY A 206 9.05 11.12 -1.46
C GLY A 206 9.85 10.83 -0.19
N GLN A 207 10.75 11.74 0.17
CA GLN A 207 11.48 11.69 1.43
C GLN A 207 10.52 11.80 2.62
N ILE A 208 10.86 11.10 3.69
CA ILE A 208 10.15 11.18 4.95
C ILE A 208 10.86 12.20 5.84
N VAL A 209 10.13 13.26 6.21
CA VAL A 209 10.63 14.35 7.04
C VAL A 209 9.98 14.33 8.41
N SER A 210 10.75 14.62 9.47
CA SER A 210 10.20 14.83 10.80
C SER A 210 9.45 16.15 10.83
N ASP A 211 8.28 16.16 11.45
CA ASP A 211 7.54 17.37 11.74
C ASP A 211 8.30 18.22 12.77
N SER A 212 8.14 19.54 12.67
CA SER A 212 8.77 20.52 13.57
C SER A 212 7.94 20.79 14.83
N GLY A 213 7.03 19.89 15.21
CA GLY A 213 6.13 20.02 16.37
C GLY A 213 4.83 20.77 16.10
N ARG A 214 4.53 21.13 14.84
CA ARG A 214 3.31 21.86 14.45
C ARG A 214 2.17 20.94 14.04
N GLY A 215 2.46 19.70 13.66
CA GLY A 215 1.46 18.77 13.12
C GLY A 215 0.89 19.25 11.80
N GLU A 216 1.69 19.96 10.99
CA GLU A 216 1.30 20.47 9.67
C GLU A 216 2.49 20.51 8.71
N ILE A 217 2.20 20.37 7.41
CA ILE A 217 3.16 20.56 6.32
C ILE A 217 2.51 21.40 5.20
N THR A 218 3.29 22.27 4.58
CA THR A 218 2.82 23.12 3.48
C THR A 218 3.46 22.68 2.17
N GLU A 219 2.64 22.61 1.13
CA GLU A 219 3.04 22.30 -0.24
C GLU A 219 2.43 23.29 -1.24
N HIS A 220 2.99 23.29 -2.45
CA HIS A 220 2.57 24.19 -3.52
C HIS A 220 2.24 23.41 -4.81
N THR A 221 1.09 23.72 -5.43
CA THR A 221 0.67 23.09 -6.69
C THR A 221 1.42 23.70 -7.87
N SER A 222 2.65 23.25 -8.14
CA SER A 222 3.52 23.82 -9.17
C SER A 222 3.42 23.15 -10.55
N PHE A 223 2.66 22.06 -10.65
CA PHE A 223 2.44 21.30 -11.88
C PHE A 223 1.16 20.46 -11.80
N ASN A 224 0.67 20.01 -12.96
CA ASN A 224 -0.49 19.13 -13.04
C ASN A 224 -0.05 17.67 -12.82
N GLY A 225 -0.76 16.94 -11.97
CA GLY A 225 -0.41 15.55 -11.68
C GLY A 225 -0.86 15.07 -10.31
N ASP A 226 -0.61 13.78 -10.08
CA ASP A 226 -0.98 13.11 -8.84
C ASP A 226 -0.01 13.45 -7.73
N HIS A 227 -0.57 13.94 -6.62
CA HIS A 227 0.16 14.23 -5.40
C HIS A 227 -0.41 13.39 -4.27
N ILE A 228 0.48 12.88 -3.43
CA ILE A 228 0.14 12.08 -2.27
C ILE A 228 0.83 12.70 -1.06
N VAL A 229 0.05 12.92 0.00
CA VAL A 229 0.59 13.32 1.30
C VAL A 229 0.24 12.25 2.31
N GLU A 230 1.25 11.73 3.00
CA GLU A 230 1.12 10.77 4.08
C GLU A 230 1.62 11.38 5.38
N CYS A 231 0.93 11.05 6.47
CA CYS A 231 1.28 11.44 7.83
C CYS A 231 1.39 10.19 8.69
N TYR A 232 2.41 10.14 9.55
CA TYR A 232 2.67 9.02 10.44
C TYR A 232 2.87 9.51 11.87
N ILE A 233 2.26 8.82 12.83
CA ILE A 233 2.48 9.02 14.26
C ILE A 233 3.37 7.90 14.77
N VAL A 234 4.54 8.27 15.29
CA VAL A 234 5.51 7.36 15.89
C VAL A 234 5.50 7.54 17.40
N LYS A 235 5.25 6.46 18.13
CA LYS A 235 5.28 6.44 19.60
C LYS A 235 6.15 5.29 20.07
N ASN A 236 7.12 5.60 20.94
CA ASN A 236 8.10 4.64 21.46
C ASN A 236 8.83 3.87 20.33
N GLY A 237 9.15 4.55 19.23
CA GLY A 237 9.85 3.94 18.08
C GLY A 237 8.98 3.09 17.15
N VAL A 238 7.65 3.06 17.33
CA VAL A 238 6.71 2.28 16.52
C VAL A 238 5.70 3.20 15.84
N VAL A 239 5.39 2.97 14.55
CA VAL A 239 4.29 3.67 13.87
C VAL A 239 2.96 3.13 14.39
N VAL A 240 2.20 3.98 15.09
CA VAL A 240 0.93 3.60 15.76
C VAL A 240 -0.32 4.12 15.09
N ALA A 241 -0.18 5.12 14.21
CA ALA A 241 -1.26 5.64 13.38
C ALA A 241 -0.68 6.21 12.06
N LYS A 242 -1.45 6.13 10.98
CA LYS A 242 -1.11 6.75 9.70
C LYS A 242 -2.35 7.21 8.95
N ASN A 243 -2.21 8.23 8.12
CA ASN A 243 -3.27 8.70 7.23
C ASN A 243 -2.68 9.24 5.93
N ARG A 244 -3.49 9.23 4.87
CA ARG A 244 -3.08 9.61 3.52
C ARG A 244 -4.17 10.44 2.84
N ILE A 245 -3.77 11.50 2.16
CA ILE A 245 -4.61 12.25 1.22
C ILE A 245 -4.03 12.10 -0.18
N HIS A 246 -4.91 11.82 -1.16
CA HIS A 246 -4.61 11.99 -2.59
C HIS A 246 -5.12 13.36 -3.03
N VAL A 247 -4.28 14.08 -3.76
CA VAL A 247 -4.56 15.43 -4.24
C VAL A 247 -4.55 15.42 -5.77
N PRO A 248 -5.74 15.44 -6.41
CA PRO A 248 -5.85 15.46 -7.86
C PRO A 248 -5.68 16.89 -8.37
N ILE A 249 -4.46 17.24 -8.80
CA ILE A 249 -4.19 18.54 -9.43
C ILE A 249 -4.44 18.39 -10.93
N GLN A 250 -5.37 19.19 -11.45
CA GLN A 250 -5.88 19.07 -12.82
C GLN A 250 -5.70 20.38 -13.57
#